data_AF-A0A1V6B3H7-F1
#
_entry.id   AF-A0A1V6B3H7-F1
#
_cell.length_a   1.000
_cell.length_b   1.000
_cell.length_c   1.000
_cell.angle_alpha   90.00
_cell.angle_beta   90.00
_cell.angle_gamma   90.00
#
_symmetry.space_group_name_H-M   'P 1'
#
loop_
_entity.id
_entity.type
_entity.pdbx_description
1 polymer ?
#
loop_
_entity_poly.entity_id
_entity_poly.type
_entity_poly.pdbx_seq_one_letter_code
_entity_poly.pdbx_strand_id
1 'polypeptide(L)'
;MDLTKIIRKENLVYSGKSKDIYRIPGGPWKGKYAFVFTDRGTGYLDKAGRPVFDPGYDSVVGEIPGKGAIAGRFATRFFNLTASKRIPSHFIASVRDEVMIVEPAVPLGLPEQAPEFEGSAPLLNLEWTWRNNATGSFWRRYPFVRPCQGLDRVVEAWTKGDSDTLITFESLVAAGVMTRKEVVWTEAFVKRIAAVVTEEMASRGLHLIDGKIELGRLKGGDGRIVLIDEISPDVLRVCKGYAPDGKNGCRKSRTCIRTSQAGNVRKISGKNVLTAAQLEEVFRTAG
;
A
#
# COMPACT_ATOMS: atom_id res chain seq x y z
N MET A 1 22.72 -7.84 15.01
CA MET A 1 22.45 -8.85 13.96
C MET A 1 23.34 -8.55 12.78
N ASP A 2 24.02 -9.56 12.23
CA ASP A 2 24.88 -9.39 11.06
C ASP A 2 24.06 -9.52 9.76
N LEU A 3 23.66 -8.38 9.20
CA LEU A 3 22.86 -8.35 7.96
C LEU A 3 23.61 -8.90 6.76
N THR A 4 24.95 -8.90 6.76
CA THR A 4 25.75 -9.44 5.65
C THR A 4 25.60 -10.95 5.50
N LYS A 5 25.18 -11.64 6.57
CA LYS A 5 24.84 -13.07 6.55
C LYS A 5 23.41 -13.36 6.08
N ILE A 6 22.55 -12.34 6.08
CA ILE A 6 21.12 -12.46 5.74
C ILE A 6 20.88 -12.02 4.31
N ILE A 7 21.38 -10.82 3.93
CA ILE A 7 21.21 -10.22 2.61
C ILE A 7 22.19 -10.88 1.64
N ARG A 8 21.85 -12.12 1.25
CA ARG A 8 22.62 -12.95 0.32
C ARG A 8 21.67 -13.65 -0.63
N LYS A 9 22.18 -14.00 -1.81
CA LYS A 9 21.38 -14.60 -2.90
C LYS A 9 20.71 -15.92 -2.46
N GLU A 10 21.41 -16.74 -1.69
CA GLU A 10 20.88 -18.02 -1.18
C GLU A 10 19.71 -17.88 -0.20
N ASN A 11 19.55 -16.69 0.40
CA ASN A 11 18.46 -16.39 1.32
C ASN A 11 17.32 -15.61 0.67
N LEU A 12 17.48 -15.14 -0.57
CA LEU A 12 16.48 -14.32 -1.26
C LEU A 12 15.22 -15.17 -1.50
N VAL A 13 14.09 -14.71 -0.97
CA VAL A 13 12.77 -15.32 -1.14
C VAL A 13 12.03 -14.67 -2.31
N TYR A 14 12.10 -13.35 -2.40
CA TYR A 14 11.41 -12.57 -3.42
C TYR A 14 12.10 -11.22 -3.61
N SER A 15 12.19 -10.75 -4.86
CA SER A 15 12.61 -9.40 -5.20
C SER A 15 11.46 -8.70 -5.92
N GLY A 16 10.90 -7.67 -5.29
CA GLY A 16 9.79 -6.88 -5.82
C GLY A 16 10.25 -5.54 -6.36
N LYS A 17 9.30 -4.65 -6.66
CA LYS A 17 9.60 -3.31 -7.21
C LYS A 17 10.23 -2.36 -6.20
N SER A 18 9.84 -2.47 -4.93
CA SER A 18 10.28 -1.56 -3.85
C SER A 18 11.03 -2.26 -2.72
N LYS A 19 10.98 -3.59 -2.65
CA LYS A 19 11.53 -4.37 -1.52
C LYS A 19 12.12 -5.70 -1.98
N ASP A 20 13.15 -6.13 -1.27
CA ASP A 20 13.66 -7.50 -1.32
C ASP A 20 13.34 -8.21 0.00
N ILE A 21 12.97 -9.49 -0.10
CA ILE A 21 12.58 -10.31 1.04
C ILE A 21 13.59 -11.44 1.19
N TYR A 22 14.23 -11.52 2.34
CA TYR A 22 15.21 -12.55 2.66
C TYR A 22 14.73 -13.43 3.81
N ARG A 23 15.00 -14.74 3.71
CA ARG A 23 14.84 -15.66 4.84
C ARG A 23 16.00 -15.48 5.82
N ILE A 24 15.69 -15.43 7.11
CA ILE A 24 16.71 -15.32 8.15
C ILE A 24 17.18 -16.73 8.56
N PRO A 25 18.43 -17.13 8.28
CA PRO A 25 18.88 -18.51 8.45
C PRO A 25 19.26 -18.88 9.90
N GLY A 26 19.50 -17.89 10.78
CA GLY A 26 19.98 -18.12 12.14
C GLY A 26 19.78 -16.93 13.08
N GLY A 27 20.20 -17.10 14.34
CA GLY A 27 20.05 -16.08 15.38
C GLY A 27 18.62 -15.99 15.95
N PRO A 28 18.28 -14.91 16.67
CA PRO A 28 17.02 -14.78 17.41
C PRO A 28 15.77 -14.75 16.51
N TRP A 29 15.93 -14.44 15.22
CA TRP A 29 14.84 -14.42 14.24
C TRP A 29 14.97 -15.52 13.18
N LYS A 30 15.63 -16.63 13.50
CA LYS A 30 15.72 -17.79 12.61
C LYS A 30 14.32 -18.20 12.11
N GLY A 31 14.19 -18.36 10.79
CA GLY A 31 12.93 -18.74 10.13
C GLY A 31 11.97 -17.59 9.85
N LYS A 32 12.24 -16.39 10.35
CA LYS A 32 11.49 -15.16 10.01
C LYS A 32 12.00 -14.56 8.69
N TYR A 33 11.35 -13.49 8.22
CA TYR A 33 11.77 -12.77 7.03
C TYR A 33 12.33 -11.38 7.36
N ALA A 34 13.33 -10.96 6.59
CA ALA A 34 13.84 -9.60 6.55
C ALA A 34 13.34 -8.93 5.27
N PHE A 35 12.51 -7.90 5.44
CA PHE A 35 12.07 -7.01 4.38
C PHE A 35 13.08 -5.87 4.28
N VAL A 36 13.77 -5.80 3.15
CA VAL A 36 14.76 -4.76 2.83
C VAL A 36 14.12 -3.80 1.84
N PHE A 37 13.82 -2.59 2.32
CA PHE A 37 13.28 -1.52 1.48
C PHE A 37 14.38 -0.96 0.60
N THR A 38 14.13 -0.88 -0.71
CA THR A 38 15.10 -0.46 -1.71
C THR A 38 14.84 0.96 -2.20
N ASP A 39 15.89 1.59 -2.72
CA ASP A 39 15.80 2.94 -3.32
C ASP A 39 15.17 2.94 -4.71
N ARG A 40 14.78 1.76 -5.24
CA ARG A 40 14.11 1.61 -6.53
C ARG A 40 12.83 2.44 -6.60
N GLY A 41 12.73 3.26 -7.64
CA GLY A 41 11.57 4.07 -7.97
C GLY A 41 10.89 3.56 -9.24
N THR A 42 9.56 3.46 -9.20
CA THR A 42 8.76 3.11 -10.37
C THR A 42 8.33 4.35 -11.14
N GLY A 43 8.03 4.19 -12.43
CA GLY A 43 7.69 5.31 -13.30
C GLY A 43 7.75 4.96 -14.78
N TYR A 44 8.07 5.95 -15.60
CA TYR A 44 8.30 5.79 -17.03
C TYR A 44 9.52 6.61 -17.48
N LEU A 45 10.08 6.29 -18.64
CA LEU A 45 11.11 7.11 -19.26
C LEU A 45 10.45 8.19 -20.14
N ASP A 46 10.87 9.44 -20.01
CA ASP A 46 10.42 10.51 -20.91
C ASP A 46 10.97 10.32 -22.33
N LYS A 47 10.57 11.20 -23.26
CA LYS A 47 11.03 11.14 -24.66
C LYS A 47 12.56 11.25 -24.82
N ALA A 48 13.27 11.75 -23.81
CA ALA A 48 14.72 11.88 -23.78
C ALA A 48 15.40 10.74 -23.01
N GLY A 49 14.65 9.70 -22.61
CA GLY A 49 15.17 8.56 -21.86
C GLY A 49 15.43 8.84 -20.38
N ARG A 50 14.92 9.96 -19.83
CA ARG A 50 15.13 10.30 -18.42
C ARG A 50 14.01 9.72 -17.55
N PRO A 51 14.32 9.21 -16.35
CA PRO A 51 13.32 8.66 -15.46
C PRO A 51 12.36 9.74 -14.96
N VAL A 52 11.07 9.48 -15.11
CA VAL A 52 9.98 10.22 -14.47
C VAL A 52 9.34 9.28 -13.45
N PHE A 53 9.60 9.55 -12.18
CA PHE A 53 9.08 8.75 -11.08
C PHE A 53 7.59 8.99 -10.86
N ASP A 54 6.81 7.92 -10.90
CA ASP A 54 5.38 7.90 -10.63
C ASP A 54 5.02 6.54 -9.99
N PRO A 55 4.63 6.52 -8.70
CA PRO A 55 4.32 5.28 -7.99
C PRO A 55 3.09 4.55 -8.55
N GLY A 56 2.32 5.18 -9.45
CA GLY A 56 1.22 4.55 -10.17
C GLY A 56 1.65 3.65 -11.34
N TYR A 57 2.95 3.52 -11.63
CA TYR A 57 3.50 2.64 -12.66
C TYR A 57 4.15 1.38 -12.06
N ASP A 58 4.21 0.32 -12.87
CA ASP A 58 4.72 -0.99 -12.46
C ASP A 58 6.17 -1.27 -12.90
N SER A 59 6.79 -0.36 -13.64
CA SER A 59 8.17 -0.51 -14.12
C SER A 59 9.14 0.28 -13.23
N VAL A 60 10.22 -0.37 -12.78
CA VAL A 60 11.34 0.32 -12.12
C VAL A 60 12.14 1.07 -13.19
N VAL A 61 12.32 2.38 -13.01
CA VAL A 61 12.98 3.25 -14.00
C VAL A 61 14.25 3.91 -13.49
N GLY A 62 14.57 3.70 -12.21
CA GLY A 62 15.79 4.22 -11.59
C GLY A 62 15.74 4.11 -10.08
N GLU A 63 16.64 4.83 -9.43
CA GLU A 63 16.75 4.89 -7.97
C GLU A 63 16.55 6.31 -7.47
N ILE A 64 15.90 6.44 -6.32
CA ILE A 64 15.75 7.68 -5.57
C ILE A 64 16.53 7.50 -4.26
N PRO A 65 17.71 8.11 -4.10
CA PRO A 65 18.55 7.92 -2.92
C PRO A 65 17.80 8.17 -1.62
N GLY A 66 17.89 7.22 -0.68
CA GLY A 66 17.27 7.27 0.64
C GLY A 66 15.80 6.86 0.69
N LYS A 67 15.13 6.61 -0.45
CA LYS A 67 13.72 6.22 -0.50
C LYS A 67 13.42 4.98 0.34
N GLY A 68 14.27 3.96 0.30
CA GLY A 68 14.09 2.72 1.06
C GLY A 68 14.10 2.97 2.57
N ALA A 69 15.04 3.77 3.04
CA ALA A 69 15.13 4.14 4.45
C ALA A 69 13.91 4.97 4.90
N ILE A 70 13.41 5.88 4.06
CA ILE A 70 12.17 6.62 4.33
C ILE A 70 10.98 5.66 4.45
N ALA A 71 10.82 4.77 3.48
CA ALA A 71 9.73 3.81 3.47
C ALA A 71 9.75 2.91 4.71
N GLY A 72 10.92 2.39 5.08
CA GLY A 72 11.06 1.54 6.26
C GLY A 72 10.85 2.28 7.59
N ARG A 73 11.29 3.54 7.74
CA ARG A 73 10.95 4.38 8.91
C ARG A 73 9.44 4.59 9.03
N PHE A 74 8.75 4.89 7.92
CA PHE A 74 7.29 5.03 7.91
C PHE A 74 6.60 3.72 8.26
N ALA A 75 6.99 2.60 7.64
CA ALA A 75 6.43 1.29 7.92
C ALA A 75 6.57 0.95 9.42
N THR A 76 7.77 1.13 9.98
CA THR A 76 8.06 0.95 11.41
C THR A 76 7.11 1.76 12.29
N ARG A 77 6.95 3.05 11.99
CA ARG A 77 6.08 3.95 12.74
C ARG A 77 4.62 3.50 12.71
N PHE A 78 4.10 3.20 11.52
CA PHE A 78 2.70 2.81 11.37
C PHE A 78 2.40 1.42 11.94
N PHE A 79 3.34 0.48 11.86
CA PHE A 79 3.20 -0.81 12.55
C PHE A 79 3.19 -0.64 14.08
N ASN A 80 4.07 0.18 14.64
CA ASN A 80 4.03 0.48 16.08
C ASN A 80 2.73 1.18 16.48
N LEU A 81 2.27 2.16 15.71
CA LEU A 81 1.03 2.88 15.96
C LEU A 81 -0.19 1.94 15.91
N THR A 82 -0.30 1.12 14.86
CA THR A 82 -1.39 0.16 14.71
C THR A 82 -1.37 -0.91 15.80
N ALA A 83 -0.18 -1.37 16.20
CA ALA A 83 0.00 -2.29 17.34
C ALA A 83 -0.50 -1.66 18.66
N SER A 84 -0.22 -0.38 18.92
CA SER A 84 -0.74 0.34 20.11
C SER A 84 -2.28 0.37 20.14
N LYS A 85 -2.91 0.27 18.97
CA LYS A 85 -4.37 0.19 18.81
C LYS A 85 -4.87 -1.24 18.72
N ARG A 86 -4.05 -2.27 19.01
CA ARG A 86 -4.39 -3.70 18.95
C ARG A 86 -4.82 -4.18 17.55
N ILE A 87 -4.15 -3.70 16.52
CA ILE A 87 -4.31 -4.20 15.14
C ILE A 87 -3.20 -5.24 14.92
N PRO A 88 -3.54 -6.53 14.69
CA PRO A 88 -2.54 -7.56 14.46
C PRO A 88 -1.84 -7.35 13.11
N SER A 89 -0.53 -7.62 13.08
CA SER A 89 0.29 -7.52 11.88
C SER A 89 1.39 -8.57 11.87
N HIS A 90 2.12 -8.67 10.75
CA HIS A 90 3.33 -9.48 10.66
C HIS A 90 4.59 -8.83 11.26
N PHE A 91 4.52 -7.57 11.69
CA PHE A 91 5.69 -6.81 12.12
C PHE A 91 6.26 -7.34 13.45
N ILE A 92 7.58 -7.52 13.51
CA ILE A 92 8.30 -7.91 14.73
C ILE A 92 9.15 -6.75 15.24
N ALA A 93 10.06 -6.24 14.40
CA ALA A 93 11.01 -5.20 14.77
C ALA A 93 11.64 -4.57 13.53
N SER A 94 12.21 -3.38 13.70
CA SER A 94 13.11 -2.78 12.71
C SER A 94 14.53 -2.77 13.24
N VAL A 95 15.49 -3.17 12.41
CA VAL A 95 16.90 -3.33 12.80
C VAL A 95 17.80 -2.30 12.14
N ARG A 96 17.30 -1.68 11.08
CA ARG A 96 17.79 -0.50 10.39
C ARG A 96 16.61 0.26 9.82
N ASP A 97 16.85 1.47 9.35
CA ASP A 97 15.81 2.31 8.75
C ASP A 97 15.16 1.65 7.54
N GLU A 98 15.93 0.89 6.77
CA GLU A 98 15.51 0.18 5.57
C GLU A 98 15.30 -1.33 5.78
N VAL A 99 15.40 -1.85 7.01
CA VAL A 99 15.28 -3.29 7.28
C VAL A 99 14.31 -3.59 8.41
N MET A 100 13.22 -4.25 8.02
CA MET A 100 12.14 -4.70 8.90
C MET A 100 12.12 -6.22 9.00
N ILE A 101 11.94 -6.73 10.21
CA ILE A 101 11.81 -8.15 10.52
C ILE A 101 10.33 -8.46 10.69
N VAL A 102 9.88 -9.51 10.01
CA VAL A 102 8.47 -9.88 9.99
C VAL A 102 8.25 -11.38 10.18
N GLU A 103 7.10 -11.72 10.72
CA GLU A 103 6.55 -13.07 10.69
C GLU A 103 6.26 -13.49 9.24
N PRO A 104 6.66 -14.72 8.83
CA PRO A 104 6.27 -15.24 7.53
C PRO A 104 4.75 -15.31 7.40
N ALA A 105 4.21 -14.70 6.35
CA ALA A 105 2.78 -14.71 6.05
C ALA A 105 2.51 -15.21 4.62
N VAL A 106 1.29 -15.70 4.41
CA VAL A 106 0.72 -16.01 3.09
C VAL A 106 -0.32 -14.94 2.80
N PRO A 107 -0.19 -14.17 1.70
CA PRO A 107 -1.19 -13.18 1.34
C PRO A 107 -2.57 -13.80 1.08
N LEU A 108 -3.63 -12.99 1.14
CA LEU A 108 -4.97 -13.45 0.75
C LEU A 108 -4.99 -13.72 -0.77
N GLY A 109 -5.21 -14.97 -1.12
CA GLY A 109 -5.18 -15.45 -2.51
C GLY A 109 -5.94 -16.76 -2.68
N LEU A 110 -5.86 -17.33 -3.88
CA LEU A 110 -6.50 -18.58 -4.25
C LEU A 110 -5.57 -19.36 -5.18
N PRO A 111 -5.23 -20.63 -4.88
CA PRO A 111 -4.49 -21.47 -5.80
C PRO A 111 -5.22 -21.63 -7.14
N GLU A 112 -4.46 -21.93 -8.18
CA GLU A 112 -5.04 -22.29 -9.47
C GLU A 112 -5.95 -23.51 -9.31
N GLN A 113 -7.18 -23.42 -9.82
CA GLN A 113 -8.21 -24.43 -9.56
C GLN A 113 -8.35 -25.47 -10.68
N ALA A 114 -7.95 -25.12 -11.89
CA ALA A 114 -8.19 -25.96 -13.07
C ALA A 114 -7.08 -25.75 -14.12
N PRO A 115 -5.83 -26.18 -13.84
CA PRO A 115 -4.69 -25.98 -14.74
C PRO A 115 -4.81 -26.70 -16.09
N GLU A 116 -5.76 -27.61 -16.23
CA GLU A 116 -6.09 -28.26 -17.49
C GLU A 116 -6.81 -27.35 -18.50
N PHE A 117 -7.34 -26.20 -18.06
CA PHE A 117 -7.95 -25.21 -18.94
C PHE A 117 -6.96 -24.09 -19.29
N GLU A 118 -6.80 -23.81 -20.58
CA GLU A 118 -5.95 -22.72 -21.06
C GLU A 118 -6.39 -21.37 -20.44
N GLY A 119 -5.43 -20.63 -19.89
CA GLY A 119 -5.67 -19.33 -19.25
C GLY A 119 -6.06 -19.40 -17.77
N SER A 120 -6.16 -20.60 -17.18
CA SER A 120 -6.26 -20.75 -15.73
C SER A 120 -5.01 -20.21 -15.04
N ALA A 121 -5.20 -19.59 -13.87
CA ALA A 121 -4.12 -18.96 -13.12
C ALA A 121 -4.50 -18.79 -11.63
N PRO A 122 -3.52 -18.74 -10.72
CA PRO A 122 -3.78 -18.46 -9.31
C PRO A 122 -4.05 -16.96 -9.06
N LEU A 123 -4.85 -16.66 -8.03
CA LEU A 123 -4.88 -15.34 -7.41
C LEU A 123 -3.77 -15.27 -6.36
N LEU A 124 -2.67 -14.58 -6.67
CA LEU A 124 -1.50 -14.56 -5.81
C LEU A 124 -1.64 -13.67 -4.57
N ASN A 125 -2.35 -12.54 -4.71
CA ASN A 125 -2.50 -11.55 -3.65
C ASN A 125 -3.67 -10.60 -3.93
N LEU A 126 -4.14 -9.93 -2.88
CA LEU A 126 -5.12 -8.86 -2.92
C LEU A 126 -4.57 -7.57 -2.30
N GLU A 127 -4.74 -6.48 -3.01
CA GLU A 127 -4.52 -5.13 -2.49
C GLU A 127 -5.85 -4.54 -1.99
N TRP A 128 -5.85 -4.04 -0.77
CA TRP A 128 -7.02 -3.44 -0.13
C TRP A 128 -6.81 -1.94 -0.06
N THR A 129 -7.65 -1.19 -0.78
CA THR A 129 -7.61 0.27 -0.76
C THR A 129 -8.72 0.81 0.13
N TRP A 130 -8.45 1.88 0.86
CA TRP A 130 -9.49 2.72 1.45
C TRP A 130 -9.41 4.11 0.86
N ARG A 131 -10.58 4.74 0.64
CA ARG A 131 -10.66 6.05 0.02
C ARG A 131 -11.42 7.03 0.90
N ASN A 132 -10.72 8.08 1.33
CA ASN A 132 -11.34 9.22 1.99
C ASN A 132 -11.88 10.22 0.98
N ASN A 133 -11.29 10.33 -0.22
CA ASN A 133 -11.79 11.19 -1.29
C ASN A 133 -11.71 10.55 -2.68
N ALA A 134 -12.62 10.96 -3.57
CA ALA A 134 -12.68 10.57 -4.96
C ALA A 134 -11.48 11.13 -5.74
N THR A 135 -10.51 10.27 -6.05
CA THR A 135 -9.36 10.58 -6.91
C THR A 135 -8.87 9.30 -7.60
N GLY A 136 -7.74 9.37 -8.29
CA GLY A 136 -7.04 8.20 -8.83
C GLY A 136 -7.95 7.30 -9.66
N SER A 137 -7.83 5.98 -9.48
CA SER A 137 -8.66 5.00 -10.18
C SER A 137 -10.15 5.10 -9.85
N PHE A 138 -10.53 5.53 -8.64
CA PHE A 138 -11.94 5.73 -8.28
C PHE A 138 -12.62 6.72 -9.21
N TRP A 139 -12.05 7.92 -9.33
CA TRP A 139 -12.63 8.96 -10.18
C TRP A 139 -12.57 8.59 -11.67
N ARG A 140 -11.51 7.90 -12.12
CA ARG A 140 -11.43 7.45 -13.52
C ARG A 140 -12.56 6.48 -13.89
N ARG A 141 -12.97 5.61 -12.96
CA ARG A 141 -14.11 4.70 -13.14
C ARG A 141 -15.46 5.39 -12.99
N TYR A 142 -15.54 6.36 -12.07
CA TYR A 142 -16.78 7.08 -11.75
C TYR A 142 -16.63 8.58 -12.04
N PRO A 143 -16.48 8.99 -13.32
CA PRO A 143 -16.21 10.38 -13.67
C PRO A 143 -17.42 11.30 -13.39
N PHE A 144 -18.59 10.72 -13.13
CA PHE A 144 -19.78 11.44 -12.65
C PHE A 144 -19.69 11.87 -11.17
N VAL A 145 -18.68 11.40 -10.43
CA VAL A 145 -18.39 11.86 -9.06
C VAL A 145 -17.51 13.10 -9.11
N ARG A 146 -17.82 14.09 -8.27
CA ARG A 146 -17.01 15.31 -8.17
C ARG A 146 -15.58 14.97 -7.70
N PRO A 147 -14.52 15.48 -8.36
CA PRO A 147 -13.15 15.28 -7.88
C PRO A 147 -12.96 15.75 -6.43
N CYS A 148 -12.24 14.97 -5.65
CA CYS A 148 -11.99 15.21 -4.22
C CYS A 148 -13.25 15.21 -3.33
N GLN A 149 -14.41 14.74 -3.83
CA GLN A 149 -15.58 14.47 -2.99
C GLN A 149 -15.22 13.43 -1.91
N GLY A 150 -15.68 13.64 -0.68
CA GLY A 150 -15.45 12.69 0.40
C GLY A 150 -16.21 11.37 0.20
N LEU A 151 -15.58 10.27 0.58
CA LEU A 151 -16.08 8.91 0.36
C LEU A 151 -16.21 8.10 1.66
N ASP A 152 -15.99 8.71 2.82
CA ASP A 152 -16.10 8.04 4.14
C ASP A 152 -15.45 6.64 4.19
N ARG A 153 -14.18 6.56 3.81
CA ARG A 153 -13.38 5.32 3.84
C ARG A 153 -14.01 4.16 3.07
N VAL A 154 -14.51 4.40 1.85
CA VAL A 154 -14.89 3.32 0.92
C VAL A 154 -13.72 2.34 0.78
N VAL A 155 -13.99 1.05 1.00
CA VAL A 155 -13.01 -0.02 0.87
C VAL A 155 -13.21 -0.74 -0.46
N GLU A 156 -12.12 -1.03 -1.16
CA GLU A 156 -12.12 -1.78 -2.41
C GLU A 156 -11.01 -2.84 -2.38
N ALA A 157 -11.31 -4.03 -2.91
CA ALA A 157 -10.33 -5.10 -3.13
C ALA A 157 -9.88 -5.14 -4.59
N TRP A 158 -8.59 -5.40 -4.78
CA TRP A 158 -7.95 -5.43 -6.10
C TRP A 158 -7.07 -6.66 -6.23
N THR A 159 -7.14 -7.36 -7.34
CA THR A 159 -6.18 -8.42 -7.66
C THR A 159 -4.82 -7.81 -7.89
N LYS A 160 -3.75 -8.49 -7.47
CA LYS A 160 -2.37 -8.12 -7.82
C LYS A 160 -1.91 -8.96 -9.00
N GLY A 161 -1.62 -8.33 -10.15
CA GLY A 161 -1.19 -9.02 -11.37
C GLY A 161 -0.61 -8.06 -12.41
N ASP A 162 -0.57 -8.46 -13.68
CA ASP A 162 -0.11 -7.59 -14.78
C ASP A 162 -0.99 -6.34 -14.95
N SER A 163 -2.28 -6.48 -14.63
CA SER A 163 -3.17 -5.35 -14.44
C SER A 163 -4.05 -5.58 -13.22
N ASP A 164 -3.98 -4.65 -12.27
CA ASP A 164 -4.78 -4.75 -11.05
C ASP A 164 -6.27 -4.58 -11.38
N THR A 165 -7.05 -5.61 -11.08
CA THR A 165 -8.48 -5.65 -11.39
C THR A 165 -9.29 -5.50 -10.12
N LEU A 166 -10.25 -4.59 -10.13
CA LEU A 166 -11.20 -4.47 -9.01
C LEU A 166 -12.03 -5.74 -8.93
N ILE A 167 -12.05 -6.36 -7.76
CA ILE A 167 -12.90 -7.50 -7.47
C ILE A 167 -13.89 -7.13 -6.39
N THR A 168 -15.17 -7.47 -6.60
CA THR A 168 -16.20 -7.19 -5.62
C THR A 168 -16.10 -8.16 -4.44
N PHE A 169 -16.57 -7.73 -3.28
CA PHE A 169 -16.66 -8.58 -2.10
C PHE A 169 -17.54 -9.81 -2.32
N GLU A 170 -18.61 -9.68 -3.11
CA GLU A 170 -19.46 -10.81 -3.49
C GLU A 170 -18.70 -11.79 -4.38
N SER A 171 -17.93 -11.30 -5.36
CA SER A 171 -17.09 -12.14 -6.22
C SER A 171 -16.01 -12.87 -5.44
N LEU A 172 -15.40 -12.24 -4.42
CA LEU A 172 -14.43 -12.91 -3.52
C LEU A 172 -15.07 -14.10 -2.79
N VAL A 173 -16.32 -13.96 -2.35
CA VAL A 173 -17.06 -15.05 -1.69
C VAL A 173 -17.44 -16.13 -2.70
N ALA A 174 -17.99 -15.75 -3.84
CA ALA A 174 -18.45 -16.68 -4.87
C ALA A 174 -17.31 -17.51 -5.45
N ALA A 175 -16.13 -16.92 -5.63
CA ALA A 175 -14.93 -17.61 -6.11
C ALA A 175 -14.23 -18.46 -5.04
N GLY A 176 -14.69 -18.41 -3.77
CA GLY A 176 -14.09 -19.18 -2.68
C GLY A 176 -12.78 -18.62 -2.13
N VAL A 177 -12.43 -17.37 -2.45
CA VAL A 177 -11.22 -16.70 -1.91
C VAL A 177 -11.38 -16.43 -0.41
N MET A 178 -12.59 -16.05 0.01
CA MET A 178 -12.91 -15.69 1.38
C MET A 178 -14.33 -16.12 1.73
N THR A 179 -14.57 -16.47 2.99
CA THR A 179 -15.94 -16.64 3.48
C THR A 179 -16.65 -15.28 3.63
N ARG A 180 -17.98 -15.29 3.66
CA ARG A 180 -18.77 -14.07 3.91
C ARG A 180 -18.43 -13.40 5.26
N LYS A 181 -18.12 -14.21 6.29
CA LYS A 181 -17.68 -13.71 7.60
C LYS A 181 -16.32 -12.99 7.50
N GLU A 182 -15.38 -13.56 6.75
CA GLU A 182 -14.05 -12.96 6.56
C GLU A 182 -14.11 -11.67 5.75
N VAL A 183 -15.00 -11.58 4.75
CA VAL A 183 -15.20 -10.34 3.98
C VAL A 183 -15.72 -9.21 4.87
N VAL A 184 -16.78 -9.48 5.67
CA VAL A 184 -17.33 -8.49 6.61
C VAL A 184 -16.27 -8.06 7.62
N TRP A 185 -15.52 -9.03 8.17
CA TRP A 185 -14.44 -8.74 9.10
C TRP A 185 -13.33 -7.91 8.44
N THR A 186 -12.95 -8.25 7.21
CA THR A 186 -11.87 -7.59 6.48
C THR A 186 -12.24 -6.14 6.14
N GLU A 187 -13.48 -5.88 5.71
CA GLU A 187 -13.92 -4.51 5.48
C GLU A 187 -13.82 -3.67 6.77
N ALA A 188 -14.32 -4.19 7.89
CA ALA A 188 -14.21 -3.52 9.18
C ALA A 188 -12.76 -3.34 9.62
N PHE A 189 -11.91 -4.33 9.36
CA PHE A 189 -10.48 -4.30 9.67
C PHE A 189 -9.74 -3.21 8.89
N VAL A 190 -9.97 -3.13 7.57
CA VAL A 190 -9.39 -2.09 6.71
C VAL A 190 -9.89 -0.71 7.14
N LYS A 191 -11.18 -0.54 7.46
CA LYS A 191 -11.71 0.74 7.96
C LYS A 191 -11.08 1.17 9.29
N ARG A 192 -10.76 0.23 10.17
CA ARG A 192 -10.07 0.50 11.44
C ARG A 192 -8.62 0.93 11.20
N ILE A 193 -7.89 0.28 10.30
CA ILE A 193 -6.54 0.72 9.89
C ILE A 193 -6.61 2.11 9.27
N ALA A 194 -7.54 2.32 8.33
CA ALA A 194 -7.78 3.60 7.67
C ALA A 194 -8.04 4.72 8.67
N ALA A 195 -8.82 4.48 9.71
CA ALA A 195 -9.08 5.46 10.78
C ALA A 195 -7.78 5.85 11.50
N VAL A 196 -6.98 4.88 11.94
CA VAL A 196 -5.70 5.12 12.63
C VAL A 196 -4.72 5.92 11.76
N VAL A 197 -4.56 5.54 10.49
CA VAL A 197 -3.66 6.26 9.57
C VAL A 197 -4.20 7.65 9.26
N THR A 198 -5.52 7.81 9.10
CA THR A 198 -6.15 9.12 8.85
C THR A 198 -5.94 10.06 10.04
N GLU A 199 -6.14 9.57 11.26
CA GLU A 199 -5.95 10.34 12.49
C GLU A 199 -4.49 10.80 12.66
N GLU A 200 -3.51 9.92 12.41
CA GLU A 200 -2.08 10.25 12.50
C GLU A 200 -1.66 11.30 11.46
N MET A 201 -2.26 11.28 10.27
CA MET A 201 -2.04 12.34 9.27
C MET A 201 -2.71 13.64 9.71
N ALA A 202 -3.95 13.57 10.19
CA ALA A 202 -4.72 14.74 10.63
C ALA A 202 -4.06 15.47 11.81
N SER A 203 -3.48 14.75 12.77
CA SER A 203 -2.75 15.34 13.90
C SER A 203 -1.48 16.12 13.47
N ARG A 204 -1.04 15.96 12.21
CA ARG A 204 0.07 16.69 11.59
C ARG A 204 -0.38 17.78 10.61
N GLY A 205 -1.67 18.13 10.63
CA GLY A 205 -2.25 19.09 9.69
C GLY A 205 -2.27 18.60 8.24
N LEU A 206 -2.13 17.28 8.04
CA LEU A 206 -2.20 16.64 6.74
C LEU A 206 -3.57 16.01 6.52
N HIS A 207 -3.91 15.78 5.26
CA HIS A 207 -5.14 15.10 4.87
C HIS A 207 -4.83 13.85 4.07
N LEU A 208 -5.23 12.69 4.58
CA LEU A 208 -5.10 11.41 3.89
C LEU A 208 -6.24 11.28 2.86
N ILE A 209 -5.89 11.21 1.58
CA ILE A 209 -6.83 11.08 0.47
C ILE A 209 -7.28 9.63 0.27
N ASP A 210 -6.32 8.72 0.19
CA ASP A 210 -6.53 7.27 0.12
C ASP A 210 -5.25 6.55 0.55
N GLY A 211 -5.37 5.25 0.77
CA GLY A 211 -4.23 4.38 1.01
C GLY A 211 -4.51 2.96 0.56
N LYS A 212 -3.45 2.16 0.57
CA LYS A 212 -3.43 0.78 0.14
C LYS A 212 -2.64 -0.06 1.13
N ILE A 213 -3.13 -1.26 1.41
CA ILE A 213 -2.45 -2.26 2.26
C ILE A 213 -2.64 -3.64 1.66
N GLU A 214 -1.80 -4.58 2.09
CA GLU A 214 -1.96 -5.99 1.82
C GLU A 214 -2.31 -6.72 3.12
N LEU A 215 -3.09 -7.79 3.00
CA LEU A 215 -3.52 -8.62 4.13
C LEU A 215 -3.10 -10.07 3.90
N GLY A 216 -2.92 -10.82 4.97
CA GLY A 216 -2.54 -12.22 4.88
C GLY A 216 -2.77 -12.99 6.17
N ARG A 217 -2.33 -14.24 6.17
CA ARG A 217 -2.34 -15.14 7.33
C ARG A 217 -0.91 -15.55 7.68
N LEU A 218 -0.56 -15.48 8.96
CA LEU A 218 0.77 -15.91 9.41
C LEU A 218 0.93 -17.43 9.22
N LYS A 219 2.06 -17.88 8.68
CA LYS A 219 2.35 -19.31 8.42
C LYS A 219 2.31 -20.16 9.69
N GLY A 220 2.66 -19.58 10.84
CA GLY A 220 2.58 -20.21 12.16
C GLY A 220 1.46 -19.67 13.05
N GLY A 221 0.48 -18.97 12.47
CA GLY A 221 -0.62 -18.35 13.21
C GLY A 221 -1.88 -19.22 13.30
N ASP A 222 -2.91 -18.67 13.91
CA ASP A 222 -4.23 -19.30 14.11
C ASP A 222 -5.19 -19.12 12.91
N GLY A 223 -4.65 -18.76 11.74
CA GLY A 223 -5.42 -18.52 10.52
C GLY A 223 -6.16 -17.17 10.48
N ARG A 224 -6.02 -16.30 11.49
CA ARG A 224 -6.58 -14.94 11.44
C ARG A 224 -5.90 -14.09 10.37
N ILE A 225 -6.70 -13.20 9.80
CA ILE A 225 -6.24 -12.19 8.84
C ILE A 225 -5.52 -11.09 9.62
N VAL A 226 -4.34 -10.70 9.14
CA VAL A 226 -3.48 -9.67 9.75
C VAL A 226 -2.99 -8.69 8.69
N LEU A 227 -2.57 -7.50 9.12
CA LEU A 227 -1.89 -6.54 8.25
C LEU A 227 -0.48 -7.05 7.89
N ILE A 228 -0.17 -7.11 6.60
CA ILE A 228 1.15 -7.50 6.10
C ILE A 228 1.73 -6.39 5.21
N ASP A 229 2.86 -6.68 4.59
CA ASP A 229 3.61 -5.76 3.73
C ASP A 229 4.08 -4.48 4.46
N GLU A 230 3.62 -3.29 4.03
CA GLU A 230 4.05 -1.98 4.55
C GLU A 230 2.90 -0.97 4.66
N ILE A 231 3.11 0.07 5.49
CA ILE A 231 2.41 1.36 5.37
C ILE A 231 3.48 2.44 5.24
N SER A 232 3.71 2.89 4.03
CA SER A 232 4.75 3.86 3.65
C SER A 232 4.21 4.94 2.72
N PRO A 233 4.99 5.99 2.40
CA PRO A 233 4.54 7.02 1.46
C PRO A 233 4.18 6.49 0.07
N ASP A 234 4.76 5.36 -0.36
CA ASP A 234 4.46 4.75 -1.67
C ASP A 234 3.03 4.20 -1.76
N VAL A 235 2.42 3.86 -0.61
CA VAL A 235 1.08 3.27 -0.53
C VAL A 235 0.02 4.23 0.02
N LEU A 236 0.38 5.51 0.22
CA LEU A 236 -0.51 6.55 0.73
C LEU A 236 -0.55 7.75 -0.21
N ARG A 237 -1.72 8.35 -0.36
CA ARG A 237 -1.83 9.68 -0.98
C ARG A 237 -2.23 10.69 0.07
N VAL A 238 -1.31 11.60 0.38
CA VAL A 238 -1.50 12.60 1.43
C VAL A 238 -1.33 14.00 0.85
N CYS A 239 -2.15 14.95 1.27
CA CYS A 239 -2.04 16.34 0.83
C CYS A 239 -2.04 17.33 2.00
N LYS A 240 -1.53 18.54 1.72
CA LYS A 240 -1.59 19.67 2.64
C LYS A 240 -2.70 20.66 2.27
N GLY A 241 -3.27 21.29 3.31
CA GLY A 241 -4.20 22.40 3.15
C GLY A 241 -5.57 22.01 2.60
N TYR A 242 -6.00 20.75 2.79
CA TYR A 242 -7.39 20.35 2.59
C TYR A 242 -8.32 21.27 3.39
N ALA A 243 -9.42 21.68 2.77
CA ALA A 243 -10.34 22.65 3.36
C ALA A 243 -11.78 22.20 3.06
N PRO A 244 -12.47 21.54 4.03
CA PRO A 244 -13.83 21.05 3.84
C PRO A 244 -14.77 22.16 3.33
N ASP A 245 -15.60 21.89 2.32
CA ASP A 245 -16.54 22.87 1.75
C ASP A 245 -17.94 22.84 2.37
N GLY A 246 -18.17 22.00 3.39
CA GLY A 246 -19.49 21.77 3.99
C GLY A 246 -20.44 20.94 3.11
N LYS A 247 -20.02 20.53 1.92
CA LYS A 247 -20.77 19.74 0.94
C LYS A 247 -20.02 18.46 0.59
N ASN A 248 -19.36 17.85 1.56
CA ASN A 248 -18.57 16.63 1.38
C ASN A 248 -17.47 16.78 0.29
N GLY A 249 -16.75 17.89 0.25
CA GLY A 249 -15.62 18.10 -0.67
C GLY A 249 -14.62 19.15 -0.16
N CYS A 250 -13.79 19.66 -1.06
CA CYS A 250 -12.72 20.60 -0.72
C CYS A 250 -12.88 21.95 -1.45
N ARG A 251 -12.88 23.06 -0.71
CA ARG A 251 -12.94 24.44 -1.27
C ARG A 251 -11.82 24.74 -2.26
N LYS A 252 -10.66 24.11 -2.08
CA LYS A 252 -9.47 24.31 -2.93
C LYS A 252 -9.46 23.41 -4.17
N SER A 253 -10.38 22.45 -4.29
CA SER A 253 -10.37 21.45 -5.36
C SER A 253 -10.25 22.07 -6.76
N ARG A 254 -11.00 23.14 -7.06
CA ARG A 254 -10.96 23.84 -8.36
C ARG A 254 -9.59 24.40 -8.76
N THR A 255 -8.78 24.80 -7.78
CA THR A 255 -7.44 25.37 -8.05
C THR A 255 -6.32 24.34 -7.84
N CYS A 256 -6.63 23.19 -7.25
CA CYS A 256 -5.67 22.17 -6.84
C CYS A 256 -5.69 20.93 -7.72
N ILE A 257 -6.88 20.48 -8.11
CA ILE A 257 -7.09 19.29 -8.92
C ILE A 257 -6.99 19.65 -10.39
N ARG A 258 -6.24 18.86 -11.14
CA ARG A 258 -6.19 18.91 -12.60
C ARG A 258 -6.68 17.58 -13.14
N THR A 259 -7.53 17.63 -14.15
CA THR A 259 -8.00 16.45 -14.88
C THR A 259 -7.73 16.64 -16.37
N SER A 260 -7.44 15.56 -17.07
CA SER A 260 -7.38 15.55 -18.52
C SER A 260 -7.99 14.27 -19.06
N GLN A 261 -8.41 14.31 -20.33
CA GLN A 261 -8.93 13.15 -21.04
C GLN A 261 -8.35 13.13 -22.45
N ALA A 262 -7.85 11.95 -22.85
CA ALA A 262 -7.43 11.66 -24.22
C ALA A 262 -8.06 10.33 -24.63
N GLY A 263 -9.05 10.38 -25.53
CA GLY A 263 -9.89 9.22 -25.84
C GLY A 263 -10.59 8.68 -24.57
N ASN A 264 -10.38 7.39 -24.29
CA ASN A 264 -10.92 6.72 -23.10
C ASN A 264 -10.02 6.83 -21.85
N VAL A 265 -8.82 7.41 -21.99
CA VAL A 265 -7.89 7.56 -20.88
C VAL A 265 -8.18 8.86 -20.15
N ARG A 266 -8.59 8.74 -18.89
CA ARG A 266 -8.76 9.86 -17.95
C ARG A 266 -7.55 9.95 -17.03
N LYS A 267 -7.08 11.17 -16.75
CA LYS A 267 -6.05 11.44 -15.74
C LYS A 267 -6.58 12.44 -14.72
N ILE A 268 -6.12 12.29 -13.48
CA ILE A 268 -6.41 13.20 -12.37
C ILE A 268 -5.17 13.33 -11.51
N SER A 269 -4.82 14.56 -11.14
CA SER A 269 -3.71 14.86 -10.24
C SER A 269 -4.07 15.99 -9.28
N GLY A 270 -3.35 16.07 -8.16
CA GLY A 270 -3.52 17.13 -7.17
C GLY A 270 -2.20 17.81 -6.85
N LYS A 271 -2.11 19.13 -7.07
CA LYS A 271 -0.85 19.88 -6.90
C LYS A 271 -0.31 19.92 -5.46
N ASN A 272 -1.19 19.68 -4.48
CA ASN A 272 -0.84 19.71 -3.05
C ASN A 272 -0.57 18.32 -2.45
N VAL A 273 -0.57 17.26 -3.27
CA VAL A 273 -0.15 15.92 -2.83
C VAL A 273 1.35 15.97 -2.51
N LEU A 274 1.72 15.42 -1.36
CA LEU A 274 3.10 15.45 -0.87
C LEU A 274 3.92 14.31 -1.46
N THR A 275 5.20 14.58 -1.73
CA THR A 275 6.19 13.54 -2.04
C THR A 275 6.60 12.79 -0.77
N ALA A 276 7.26 11.63 -0.92
CA ALA A 276 7.80 10.87 0.21
C ALA A 276 8.75 11.71 1.09
N ALA A 277 9.64 12.49 0.47
CA ALA A 277 10.57 13.38 1.19
C ALA A 277 9.84 14.52 1.94
N GLN A 278 8.79 15.09 1.34
CA GLN A 278 7.99 16.13 2.02
C GLN A 278 7.20 15.54 3.19
N LEU A 279 6.67 14.33 3.05
CA LEU A 279 6.01 13.61 4.14
C LEU A 279 7.00 13.32 5.26
N GLU A 280 8.19 12.85 4.92
CA GLU A 280 9.23 12.60 5.91
C GLU A 280 9.57 13.84 6.74
N GLU A 281 9.77 14.99 6.10
CA GLU A 281 10.15 16.20 6.85
C GLU A 281 9.07 16.61 7.87
N VAL A 282 7.79 16.42 7.54
CA VAL A 282 6.68 16.63 8.49
C VAL A 282 6.77 15.64 9.65
N PHE A 283 7.13 14.38 9.38
CA PHE A 283 7.22 13.33 10.38
C PHE A 283 8.49 13.40 11.24
N ARG A 284 9.53 14.09 10.78
CA ARG A 284 10.80 14.31 11.48
C ARG A 284 10.74 15.51 12.44
N THR A 285 9.96 16.53 12.09
CA THR A 285 9.79 17.78 12.86
C THR A 285 8.71 17.70 13.93
N ALA A 286 7.78 16.76 13.81
CA ALA A 286 6.75 16.48 14.80
C ALA A 286 7.25 15.44 15.83
N GLY A 287 8.13 15.89 16.72
CA GLY A 287 8.55 15.17 17.94
C GLY A 287 7.52 15.31 19.06
#